data_AF-Q2M441-F1
#
_entry.id   AF-Q2M441-F1
#
_cell.length_a   1.000
_cell.length_b   1.000
_cell.length_c   1.000
_cell.angle_alpha   90.00
_cell.angle_beta   90.00
_cell.angle_gamma   90.00
#
_symmetry.space_group_name_H-M   'P 1'
#
loop_
_entity.id
_entity.type
_entity.pdbx_description
1 polymer ?
#
loop_
_entity_poly.entity_id
_entity_poly.type
_entity_poly.pdbx_seq_one_letter_code
_entity_poly.pdbx_strand_id
1 'polypeptide(L)'
;MRVLTVAATAIAVVVGKSDAACPNTNLGRCGDASNPECCPEGNYCMPWAANNYQCLPAPAQCSRQFTGYDFYGGDIKTVYGLQPGECCATCLATSGCLAYTFINENQGTTACFLKAGMGQPRKVVGAMSAVLDSYTSDQDHTPKRRLQGDSPRVELPGL
;
A
#
# COMPACT_ATOMS: atom_id res chain seq x y z
N MET A 1 -47.18 26.79 -43.45
CA MET A 1 -45.76 26.43 -43.29
C MET A 1 -45.63 25.58 -42.03
N ARG A 2 -45.18 24.32 -42.14
CA ARG A 2 -44.95 23.44 -40.99
C ARG A 2 -43.48 23.53 -40.61
N VAL A 3 -43.19 23.99 -39.39
CA VAL A 3 -41.83 24.05 -38.85
C VAL A 3 -41.67 22.82 -37.95
N LEU A 4 -40.81 21.89 -38.34
CA LEU A 4 -40.42 20.73 -37.54
C LEU A 4 -39.21 21.12 -36.68
N THR A 5 -39.42 21.29 -35.38
CA THR A 5 -38.35 21.50 -34.39
C THR A 5 -37.76 20.16 -33.98
N VAL A 6 -36.50 19.93 -34.34
CA VAL A 6 -35.71 18.77 -33.88
C VAL A 6 -35.14 19.12 -32.50
N ALA A 7 -35.59 18.43 -31.46
CA ALA A 7 -35.04 18.58 -30.12
C ALA A 7 -33.75 17.75 -29.99
N ALA A 8 -32.61 18.43 -29.92
CA ALA A 8 -31.33 17.79 -29.58
C ALA A 8 -31.19 17.74 -28.05
N THR A 9 -31.43 16.58 -27.45
CA THR A 9 -31.12 16.34 -26.03
C THR A 9 -29.61 16.12 -25.87
N ALA A 10 -28.94 17.06 -25.22
CA ALA A 10 -27.54 16.96 -24.85
C ALA A 10 -27.33 15.81 -23.86
N ILE A 11 -26.45 14.87 -24.19
CA ILE A 11 -25.96 13.86 -23.24
C ILE A 11 -25.00 14.60 -22.30
N ALA A 12 -25.41 14.83 -21.06
CA ALA A 12 -24.52 15.35 -20.03
C ALA A 12 -23.52 14.24 -19.65
N VAL A 13 -22.27 14.39 -20.09
CA VAL A 13 -21.16 13.57 -19.60
C VAL A 13 -20.96 13.95 -18.14
N VAL A 14 -21.35 13.08 -17.22
CA VAL A 14 -21.01 13.20 -15.80
C VAL A 14 -19.51 13.00 -15.69
N VAL A 15 -18.75 14.10 -15.74
CA VAL A 15 -17.36 14.10 -15.33
C VAL A 15 -17.41 13.81 -13.83
N GLY A 16 -17.06 12.58 -13.45
CA GLY A 16 -16.88 12.22 -12.05
C GLY A 16 -15.97 13.26 -11.40
N LYS A 17 -16.28 13.67 -10.17
CA LYS A 17 -15.37 14.50 -9.39
C LYS A 17 -14.06 13.74 -9.28
N SER A 18 -13.08 14.10 -10.11
CA SER A 18 -11.69 13.80 -9.78
C SER A 18 -11.48 14.45 -8.42
N ASP A 19 -11.15 13.65 -7.41
CA ASP A 19 -10.51 14.18 -6.21
C ASP A 19 -9.49 15.21 -6.68
N ALA A 20 -9.52 16.43 -6.13
CA ALA A 20 -8.65 17.51 -6.56
C ALA A 20 -7.24 16.93 -6.75
N ALA A 21 -6.72 17.01 -7.97
CA ALA A 21 -5.45 16.37 -8.33
C ALA A 21 -4.43 16.69 -7.23
N CYS A 22 -3.77 15.65 -6.71
CA CYS A 22 -2.91 15.81 -5.54
C CYS A 22 -1.92 16.98 -5.77
N PRO A 23 -1.88 18.00 -4.89
CA PRO A 23 -1.08 19.20 -5.12
C PRO A 23 0.43 18.94 -4.99
N ASN A 24 0.80 17.84 -4.33
CA ASN A 24 2.19 17.45 -4.15
C ASN A 24 2.79 16.93 -5.46
N THR A 25 4.09 17.16 -5.64
CA THR A 25 4.80 16.81 -6.88
C THR A 25 5.69 15.59 -6.69
N ASN A 26 6.12 14.99 -7.80
CA ASN A 26 7.15 13.95 -7.76
C ASN A 26 8.42 14.47 -7.07
N LEU A 27 8.98 13.70 -6.15
CA LEU A 27 10.10 14.08 -5.28
C LEU A 27 9.81 15.27 -4.34
N GLY A 28 8.58 15.76 -4.31
CA GLY A 28 8.11 16.79 -3.39
C GLY A 28 7.83 16.22 -1.99
N ARG A 29 7.69 17.11 -1.01
CA ARG A 29 7.28 16.74 0.36
C ARG A 29 5.82 16.27 0.37
N CYS A 30 5.52 15.27 1.18
CA CYS A 30 4.16 14.74 1.38
C CYS A 30 3.79 14.59 2.87
N GLY A 31 4.08 15.62 3.66
CA GLY A 31 3.76 15.62 5.08
C GLY A 31 4.81 14.94 5.97
N ASP A 32 4.34 14.30 7.04
CA ASP A 32 5.15 13.76 8.12
C ASP A 32 4.44 12.63 8.88
N ALA A 33 5.03 12.16 9.99
CA ALA A 33 4.51 11.08 10.81
C ALA A 33 3.11 11.32 11.40
N SER A 34 2.72 12.57 11.58
CA SER A 34 1.40 12.93 12.12
C SER A 34 0.35 13.00 11.03
N ASN A 35 0.73 13.48 9.84
CA ASN A 35 -0.17 13.66 8.71
C ASN A 35 0.54 13.34 7.39
N PRO A 36 0.58 12.07 6.95
CA PRO A 36 0.99 11.72 5.61
C PRO A 36 -0.03 12.25 4.60
N GLU A 37 0.45 12.98 3.60
CA GLU A 37 -0.40 13.58 2.57
C GLU A 37 -0.40 12.75 1.29
N CYS A 38 -1.28 13.11 0.35
CA CYS A 38 -1.32 12.46 -0.95
C CYS A 38 -0.01 12.68 -1.74
N CYS A 39 0.17 11.84 -2.75
CA CYS A 39 1.16 12.00 -3.81
C CYS A 39 0.47 11.93 -5.18
N PRO A 40 1.11 12.41 -6.26
CA PRO A 40 0.55 12.29 -7.61
C PRO A 40 0.42 10.81 -8.01
N GLU A 41 -0.37 10.52 -9.04
CA GLU A 41 -0.59 9.15 -9.49
C GLU A 41 0.73 8.41 -9.79
N GLY A 42 0.80 7.15 -9.38
CA GLY A 42 2.01 6.33 -9.50
C GLY A 42 3.08 6.59 -8.43
N ASN A 43 2.89 7.59 -7.57
CA ASN A 43 3.77 7.87 -6.44
C ASN A 43 3.15 7.47 -5.10
N TYR A 44 4.02 7.25 -4.11
CA TYR A 44 3.63 7.01 -2.72
C TYR A 44 4.41 7.93 -1.78
N CYS A 45 3.90 8.11 -0.57
CA CYS A 45 4.51 8.98 0.41
C CYS A 45 5.51 8.22 1.29
N MET A 46 6.80 8.34 0.98
CA MET A 46 7.89 7.61 1.63
C MET A 46 8.32 8.30 2.94
N PRO A 47 8.32 7.59 4.08
CA PRO A 47 8.78 8.14 5.35
C PRO A 47 10.31 8.06 5.53
N TRP A 48 11.02 9.16 5.29
CA TRP A 48 12.46 9.24 5.52
C TRP A 48 12.82 9.54 6.98
N ALA A 49 12.09 10.47 7.59
CA ALA A 49 12.22 10.83 8.99
C ALA A 49 10.85 11.24 9.54
N ALA A 50 10.69 11.25 10.87
CA ALA A 50 9.41 11.56 11.51
C ALA A 50 8.78 12.90 11.05
N ASN A 51 9.60 13.88 10.67
CA ASN A 51 9.18 15.21 10.24
C ASN A 51 9.31 15.45 8.72
N ASN A 52 9.67 14.45 7.92
CA ASN A 52 9.93 14.62 6.51
C ASN A 52 9.60 13.38 5.69
N TYR A 53 8.43 13.39 5.06
CA TYR A 53 8.02 12.37 4.09
C TYR A 53 8.09 12.95 2.68
N GLN A 54 8.37 12.11 1.68
CA GLN A 54 8.57 12.54 0.30
C GLN A 54 7.81 11.65 -0.69
N CYS A 55 7.22 12.26 -1.70
CA CYS A 55 6.63 11.51 -2.81
C CYS A 55 7.73 10.86 -3.64
N LEU A 56 7.67 9.55 -3.80
CA LEU A 56 8.56 8.79 -4.67
C LEU A 56 7.75 7.96 -5.66
N PRO A 57 8.30 7.68 -6.85
CA PRO A 57 7.71 6.69 -7.76
C PRO A 57 7.57 5.34 -7.08
N ALA A 58 6.38 4.76 -7.15
CA ALA A 58 6.15 3.40 -6.67
C ALA A 58 7.04 2.43 -7.47
N PRO A 59 7.72 1.49 -6.79
CA PRO A 59 8.49 0.47 -7.49
C PRO A 59 7.58 -0.35 -8.41
N ALA A 60 8.09 -0.70 -9.58
CA ALA A 60 7.39 -1.65 -10.46
C ALA A 60 7.13 -2.95 -9.70
N GLN A 61 5.95 -3.54 -9.88
CA GLN A 61 5.50 -4.76 -9.19
C GLN A 61 5.15 -4.57 -7.71
N CYS A 62 5.22 -3.34 -7.17
CA CYS A 62 4.76 -3.01 -5.82
C CYS A 62 4.01 -1.67 -5.85
N SER A 63 2.96 -1.53 -6.66
CA SER A 63 2.20 -0.28 -6.78
C SER A 63 1.35 0.05 -5.54
N ARG A 64 0.99 -0.98 -4.76
CA ARG A 64 0.15 -0.87 -3.56
C ARG A 64 1.03 -0.62 -2.32
N GLN A 65 1.21 0.65 -2.00
CA GLN A 65 2.06 1.14 -0.91
C GLN A 65 1.20 1.62 0.28
N PHE A 66 1.62 1.32 1.50
CA PHE A 66 0.93 1.60 2.77
C PHE A 66 1.84 2.39 3.73
N THR A 67 1.83 3.72 3.59
CA THR A 67 2.63 4.64 4.42
C THR A 67 2.18 4.62 5.87
N GLY A 68 3.13 4.50 6.80
CA GLY A 68 2.88 4.49 8.24
C GLY A 68 2.33 3.17 8.78
N TYR A 69 2.44 2.08 8.00
CA TYR A 69 1.99 0.75 8.40
C TYR A 69 3.14 -0.26 8.38
N ASP A 70 3.14 -1.13 9.37
CA ASP A 70 3.91 -2.37 9.41
C ASP A 70 2.96 -3.56 9.24
N PHE A 71 3.28 -4.45 8.31
CA PHE A 71 2.57 -5.71 8.10
C PHE A 71 2.97 -6.75 9.14
N TYR A 72 2.49 -6.62 10.36
CA TYR A 72 3.01 -7.40 11.49
C TYR A 72 2.92 -8.92 11.30
N GLY A 73 4.05 -9.61 11.52
CA GLY A 73 4.20 -11.06 11.43
C GLY A 73 4.60 -11.57 10.04
N GLY A 74 4.71 -12.88 9.90
CA GLY A 74 5.01 -13.52 8.60
C GLY A 74 6.41 -13.22 8.06
N ASP A 75 7.34 -12.78 8.90
CA ASP A 75 8.70 -12.43 8.48
C ASP A 75 9.45 -13.66 7.95
N ILE A 76 9.98 -13.53 6.73
CA ILE A 76 10.80 -14.55 6.06
C ILE A 76 12.27 -14.27 6.33
N LYS A 77 12.70 -13.03 6.08
CA LYS A 77 14.06 -12.54 6.33
C LYS A 77 14.09 -11.03 6.43
N THR A 78 15.08 -10.51 7.14
CA THR A 78 15.41 -9.08 7.16
C THR A 78 16.68 -8.83 6.36
N VAL A 79 16.66 -7.82 5.50
CA VAL A 79 17.83 -7.36 4.75
C VAL A 79 18.10 -5.90 5.12
N TYR A 80 19.34 -5.59 5.50
CA TYR A 80 19.74 -4.26 5.91
C TYR A 80 20.46 -3.51 4.78
N GLY A 81 20.43 -2.18 4.84
CA GLY A 81 21.18 -1.32 3.90
C GLY A 81 20.55 -1.21 2.51
N LEU A 82 19.32 -1.70 2.31
CA LEU A 82 18.58 -1.53 1.06
C LEU A 82 17.84 -0.19 1.01
N GLN A 83 17.55 0.28 -0.20
CA GLN A 83 16.58 1.33 -0.47
C GLN A 83 15.16 0.76 -0.62
N PRO A 84 14.10 1.58 -0.50
CA PRO A 84 12.72 1.10 -0.60
C PRO A 84 12.41 0.33 -1.88
N GLY A 85 12.91 0.80 -3.04
CA GLY A 85 12.72 0.12 -4.32
C GLY A 85 13.44 -1.23 -4.40
N GLU A 86 14.61 -1.35 -3.79
CA GLU A 86 15.37 -2.60 -3.73
C GLU A 86 14.68 -3.63 -2.82
N CYS A 87 13.92 -3.19 -1.82
CA CYS A 87 13.12 -4.06 -0.97
C CYS A 87 12.03 -4.80 -1.77
N CYS A 88 11.36 -4.10 -2.69
CA CYS A 88 10.40 -4.71 -3.63
C CYS A 88 11.09 -5.76 -4.51
N ALA A 89 12.20 -5.41 -5.17
CA ALA A 89 12.97 -6.33 -6.03
C ALA A 89 13.46 -7.56 -5.26
N THR A 90 13.89 -7.38 -4.01
CA THR A 90 14.34 -8.48 -3.15
C THR A 90 13.17 -9.39 -2.76
N CYS A 91 11.99 -8.83 -2.50
CA CYS A 91 10.78 -9.63 -2.27
C CYS A 91 10.42 -10.46 -3.50
N LEU A 92 10.37 -9.85 -4.69
CA LEU A 92 10.12 -10.56 -5.96
C LEU A 92 11.06 -11.74 -6.20
N ALA A 93 12.34 -11.59 -5.84
CA ALA A 93 13.34 -12.63 -5.98
C ALA A 93 13.33 -13.68 -4.83
N THR A 94 12.54 -13.47 -3.79
CA THR A 94 12.51 -14.36 -2.61
C THR A 94 11.27 -15.24 -2.64
N SER A 95 11.49 -16.56 -2.74
CA SER A 95 10.39 -17.54 -2.70
C SER A 95 9.54 -17.38 -1.43
N GLY A 96 8.21 -17.37 -1.63
CA GLY A 96 7.23 -17.18 -0.56
C GLY A 96 7.03 -15.73 -0.11
N CYS A 97 7.81 -14.77 -0.60
CA CYS A 97 7.59 -13.36 -0.27
C CYS A 97 6.42 -12.80 -1.09
N LEU A 98 5.47 -12.20 -0.38
CA LEU A 98 4.28 -11.58 -0.96
C LEU A 98 4.17 -10.08 -0.60
N ALA A 99 4.90 -9.66 0.43
CA ALA A 99 4.87 -8.30 0.94
C ALA A 99 6.18 -7.95 1.63
N TYR A 100 6.37 -6.68 1.97
CA TYR A 100 7.48 -6.24 2.81
C TYR A 100 7.06 -5.08 3.73
N THR A 101 7.83 -4.88 4.79
CA THR A 101 7.87 -3.63 5.55
C THR A 101 9.28 -3.06 5.43
N PHE A 102 9.39 -1.79 5.02
CA PHE A 102 10.62 -1.03 4.99
C PHE A 102 10.65 -0.02 6.15
N ILE A 103 11.80 0.10 6.80
CA ILE A 103 12.08 1.09 7.85
C ILE A 103 13.36 1.82 7.45
N ASN A 104 13.28 3.14 7.32
CA ASN A 104 14.45 3.93 6.93
C ASN A 104 15.53 4.01 8.02
N GLU A 105 15.09 4.14 9.28
CA GLU A 105 15.98 4.31 10.43
C GLU A 105 15.70 3.20 11.45
N ASN A 106 16.44 2.10 11.32
CA ASN A 106 16.43 0.98 12.24
C ASN A 106 17.82 0.79 12.84
N GLN A 107 18.08 1.49 13.96
CA GLN A 107 19.34 1.44 14.70
C GLN A 107 20.57 1.85 13.85
N GLY A 108 20.45 2.94 13.08
CA GLY A 108 21.53 3.50 12.26
C GLY A 108 21.63 2.93 10.85
N THR A 109 20.68 2.08 10.43
CA THR A 109 20.64 1.51 9.07
C THR A 109 19.20 1.31 8.59
N THR A 110 19.02 1.21 7.28
CA THR A 110 17.73 0.84 6.70
C THR A 110 17.47 -0.66 6.92
N ALA A 111 16.20 -1.03 7.06
CA ALA A 111 15.80 -2.43 7.21
C ALA A 111 14.61 -2.74 6.29
N CYS A 112 14.73 -3.82 5.54
CA CYS A 112 13.72 -4.40 4.67
C CYS A 112 13.31 -5.75 5.25
N PHE A 113 12.12 -5.82 5.83
CA PHE A 113 11.54 -7.03 6.39
C PHE A 113 10.65 -7.69 5.33
N LEU A 114 11.13 -8.77 4.72
CA LEU A 114 10.37 -9.53 3.74
C LEU A 114 9.36 -10.42 4.42
N LYS A 115 8.14 -10.46 3.88
CA LYS A 115 6.98 -11.06 4.54
C LYS A 115 6.24 -12.01 3.62
N ALA A 116 5.75 -13.09 4.21
CA ALA A 116 4.89 -14.08 3.57
C ALA A 116 3.47 -13.57 3.31
N GLY A 117 3.13 -12.36 3.75
CA GLY A 117 1.83 -11.74 3.50
C GLY A 117 1.68 -10.41 4.23
N MET A 118 0.49 -9.81 4.11
CA MET A 118 0.13 -8.55 4.77
C MET A 118 -0.17 -8.75 6.26
N GLY A 119 -0.60 -9.96 6.66
CA GLY A 119 -0.86 -10.32 8.05
C GLY A 119 -1.88 -9.39 8.70
N GLN A 120 -1.48 -8.74 9.80
CA GLN A 120 -2.26 -7.70 10.46
C GLN A 120 -1.53 -6.36 10.42
N PRO A 121 -1.86 -5.48 9.47
CA PRO A 121 -1.28 -4.15 9.41
C PRO A 121 -1.46 -3.38 10.71
N ARG A 122 -0.36 -2.83 11.23
CA ARG A 122 -0.33 -1.97 12.42
C ARG A 122 0.19 -0.60 12.04
N LYS A 123 -0.41 0.45 12.59
CA LYS A 123 0.16 1.79 12.46
C LYS A 123 1.49 1.83 13.19
N VAL A 124 2.56 2.08 12.44
CA VAL A 124 3.92 2.24 12.94
C VAL A 124 4.52 3.44 12.24
N VAL A 125 4.84 4.47 13.03
CA VAL A 125 5.47 5.69 12.51
C VAL A 125 6.78 5.33 11.82
N GLY A 126 6.98 5.85 10.61
CA GLY A 126 8.20 5.60 9.85
C GLY A 126 8.22 4.28 9.07
N ALA A 127 7.20 3.44 9.23
CA ALA A 127 7.08 2.20 8.47
C ALA A 127 6.46 2.44 7.10
N MET A 128 6.97 1.71 6.12
CA MET A 128 6.48 1.71 4.75
C MET A 128 6.29 0.29 4.29
N SER A 129 5.05 -0.19 4.24
CA SER A 129 4.76 -1.53 3.74
C SER A 129 4.24 -1.52 2.32
N ALA A 130 4.50 -2.59 1.59
CA ALA A 130 3.90 -2.82 0.28
C ALA A 130 3.66 -4.30 0.04
N VAL A 131 2.76 -4.59 -0.90
CA VAL A 131 2.55 -5.93 -1.42
C VAL A 131 3.02 -6.00 -2.85
N LEU A 132 3.37 -7.21 -3.30
CA LEU A 132 3.56 -7.45 -4.72
C LEU A 132 2.25 -7.20 -5.47
N ASP A 133 2.30 -6.74 -6.72
CA ASP A 133 1.11 -6.51 -7.53
C ASP A 133 0.30 -7.80 -7.76
N SER A 134 0.99 -8.95 -7.73
CA SER A 134 0.38 -10.29 -7.78
C SER A 134 -0.28 -10.74 -6.46
N TYR A 135 -0.10 -9.99 -5.37
CA TYR A 135 -0.62 -10.36 -4.06
C TYR A 135 -2.15 -10.34 -4.03
N THR A 136 -2.69 -11.48 -3.63
CA THR A 136 -4.09 -11.67 -3.26
C THR A 136 -4.18 -12.13 -1.80
N SER A 137 -5.27 -11.76 -1.12
CA SER A 137 -5.44 -12.10 0.30
C SER A 137 -5.48 -13.60 0.58
N ASP A 138 -5.83 -14.42 -0.41
CA ASP A 138 -5.98 -15.87 -0.27
C ASP A 138 -4.63 -16.58 -0.15
N GLN A 139 -3.56 -15.96 -0.65
CA GLN A 139 -2.18 -16.44 -0.51
C GLN A 139 -1.60 -16.11 0.87
N ASP A 140 -2.22 -15.21 1.62
CA ASP A 140 -1.73 -14.75 2.92
C ASP A 140 -2.10 -15.73 4.03
N HIS A 141 -1.18 -16.65 4.30
CA HIS A 141 -1.29 -17.61 5.40
C HIS A 141 -0.69 -17.08 6.71
N THR A 142 -0.36 -15.79 6.79
CA THR A 142 0.15 -15.19 8.01
C THR A 142 -0.94 -15.22 9.08
N PRO A 143 -0.68 -15.71 10.31
CA PRO A 143 -1.67 -15.76 11.36
C PRO A 143 -2.28 -14.38 11.64
N LYS A 144 -3.54 -14.20 11.27
CA LYS A 144 -4.33 -13.03 11.66
C LYS A 144 -4.89 -13.34 13.04
N ARG A 145 -4.49 -12.58 14.08
CA ARG A 145 -5.10 -12.64 15.41
C ARG A 145 -6.62 -12.46 15.22
N ARG A 146 -7.40 -13.54 15.35
CA ARG A 146 -8.86 -13.45 15.30
C ARG A 146 -9.28 -12.33 16.23
N LEU A 147 -9.91 -11.28 15.69
CA LEU A 147 -10.74 -10.44 16.52
C LEU A 147 -11.71 -11.41 17.20
N GLN A 148 -11.75 -11.38 18.52
CA GLN A 148 -12.62 -12.21 19.35
C GLN A 148 -14.07 -12.02 18.86
N GLY A 149 -14.55 -12.86 17.93
CA GLY A 149 -15.81 -12.64 17.22
C GLY A 149 -16.08 -13.62 16.07
N ASP A 150 -15.07 -13.95 15.27
CA ASP A 150 -15.26 -14.93 14.18
C ASP A 150 -14.89 -16.33 14.65
N SER A 151 -15.82 -16.95 15.39
CA SER A 151 -15.76 -18.39 15.62
C SER A 151 -15.90 -19.11 14.27
N PRO A 152 -15.04 -20.09 13.93
CA PRO A 152 -15.24 -20.87 12.73
C PRO A 152 -16.53 -21.65 12.89
N ARG A 153 -17.47 -21.48 11.96
CA ARG A 153 -18.65 -22.32 11.86
C ARG A 153 -18.14 -23.74 11.58
N VAL A 154 -18.07 -24.56 12.62
CA VAL A 154 -17.86 -25.99 12.48
C VAL A 154 -19.12 -26.53 11.81
N GLU A 155 -19.06 -26.75 10.51
CA GLU A 155 -20.07 -27.51 9.78
C GLU A 155 -19.93 -28.96 10.24
N LEU A 156 -20.81 -29.38 11.15
CA LEU A 156 -20.94 -30.78 11.56
C LEU A 156 -21.64 -31.54 10.42
N PRO A 157 -21.01 -32.57 9.82
CA PRO A 157 -21.70 -33.41 8.85
C PRO A 157 -22.64 -34.38 9.57
N GLY A 158 -23.93 -34.33 9.22
CA GLY A 158 -24.88 -35.42 9.44
C GLY A 158 -25.99 -35.14 10.46
N LEU A 159 -27.14 -34.70 9.95
CA LEU A 159 -28.50 -35.08 10.36
C LEU A 159 -29.45 -34.85 9.18
#